data_AF-A0A7K9HKB0-F1
#
_entry.id   AF-A0A7K9HKB0-F1
#
_cell.length_a   1.000
_cell.length_b   1.000
_cell.length_c   1.000
_cell.angle_alpha   90.00
_cell.angle_beta   90.00
_cell.angle_gamma   90.00
#
_symmetry.space_group_name_H-M   'P 1'
#
loop_
_entity.id
_entity.type
_entity.pdbx_description
1 polymer ?
#
loop_
_entity_poly.entity_id
_entity_poly.type
_entity_poly.pdbx_seq_one_letter_code
_entity_poly.pdbx_strand_id
1 'polypeptide(L)' 'EPLDSITLLITSFAQQLQPLHPEPYQVLVSQLHRRVLQEYVRPLLRGRMLCTSAKARARLAARMAQDARQLQQLFSRL' A
#
# COMPACT_ATOMS: atom_id res chain seq x y z
N GLU A 1 -7.39 4.53 -9.87
CA GLU A 1 -6.77 3.19 -9.87
C GLU A 1 -7.10 2.46 -8.57
N PRO A 2 -7.03 1.11 -8.50
CA PRO A 2 -7.36 0.35 -7.29
C PRO A 2 -6.55 0.76 -6.04
N LEU A 3 -5.32 1.26 -6.20
CA LEU A 3 -4.49 1.78 -5.11
C LEU A 3 -5.04 3.09 -4.51
N ASP A 4 -5.66 3.95 -5.33
CA ASP A 4 -6.24 5.21 -4.86
C ASP A 4 -7.45 4.93 -3.96
N SER A 5 -8.29 3.95 -4.33
CA SER A 5 -9.42 3.52 -3.52
C SER A 5 -8.97 2.92 -2.17
N ILE A 6 -7.88 2.14 -2.16
CA ILE A 6 -7.29 1.60 -0.93
C ILE A 6 -6.77 2.74 -0.04
N THR A 7 -6.06 3.71 -0.63
CA THR A 7 -5.54 4.89 0.06
C THR A 7 -6.67 5.69 0.73
N LEU A 8 -7.78 5.88 0.01
CA LEU A 8 -8.94 6.63 0.48
C LEU A 8 -9.65 5.91 1.64
N LEU A 9 -9.84 4.58 1.53
CA LEU A 9 -10.41 3.76 2.60
C LEU A 9 -9.53 3.78 3.85
N ILE A 10 -8.21 3.59 3.72
CA ILE A 10 -7.27 3.63 4.84
C ILE A 10 -7.32 4.98 5.55
N THR A 11 -7.30 6.07 4.78
CA THR A 11 -7.34 7.43 5.34
C THR A 11 -8.65 7.68 6.08
N SER A 12 -9.79 7.23 5.52
CA SER A 12 -11.10 7.35 6.17
C SER A 12 -11.16 6.58 7.49
N PHE A 13 -10.65 5.34 7.53
CA PHE A 13 -10.59 4.57 8.77
C PHE A 13 -9.65 5.20 9.81
N ALA A 14 -8.49 5.70 9.39
CA ALA A 14 -7.56 6.35 10.29
C ALA A 14 -8.18 7.61 10.95
N GLN A 15 -8.94 8.40 10.18
CA GLN A 15 -9.68 9.54 10.73
C GLN A 15 -10.72 9.12 11.78
N GLN A 16 -11.41 8.01 11.56
CA GLN A 16 -12.36 7.46 12.54
C GLN A 16 -11.69 6.94 13.81
N LEU A 17 -10.43 6.51 13.70
CA LEU A 17 -9.64 5.92 14.78
C LEU A 17 -8.74 6.95 15.48
N GLN A 18 -8.67 8.19 14.98
CA GLN A 18 -7.95 9.31 15.60
C GLN A 18 -8.33 9.58 17.09
N PRO A 19 -9.57 9.34 17.56
CA PRO A 19 -9.93 9.51 18.98
C PRO A 19 -9.31 8.46 19.91
N LEU A 20 -8.67 7.42 19.37
CA LEU A 20 -8.06 6.36 20.16
C LEU A 20 -6.79 6.89 20.88
N HIS A 21 -6.47 6.32 22.04
CA HIS A 21 -5.23 6.67 22.74
C HIS A 21 -4.00 6.40 21.84
N PRO A 22 -2.92 7.20 21.93
CA PRO A 22 -1.82 7.16 20.95
C PRO A 22 -1.14 5.79 20.81
N GLU A 23 -0.99 5.04 21.91
CA GLU A 23 -0.37 3.70 21.90
C GLU A 23 -1.17 2.67 21.07
N PRO A 24 -2.46 2.42 21.35
CA PRO A 24 -3.30 1.55 20.52
C PRO A 24 -3.35 1.97 19.06
N TYR A 25 -3.39 3.29 18.80
CA TYR A 25 -3.42 3.83 17.44
C TYR A 25 -2.14 3.49 16.67
N GLN A 26 -0.95 3.71 17.25
CA GLN A 26 0.33 3.38 16.61
C GLN A 26 0.48 1.87 16.34
N VAL A 27 0.07 1.01 17.28
CA VAL A 27 0.08 -0.44 17.06
C VAL A 27 -0.81 -0.81 15.88
N LEU A 28 -2.00 -0.23 15.79
CA LEU A 28 -2.93 -0.49 14.70
C LEU A 28 -2.40 -0.01 13.35
N VAL A 29 -1.84 1.20 13.28
CA VAL A 29 -1.19 1.74 12.07
C VAL A 29 -0.03 0.84 11.62
N SER A 30 0.78 0.35 12.55
CA SER A 30 1.90 -0.56 12.23
C SER A 30 1.42 -1.89 11.63
N GLN A 31 0.33 -2.46 12.16
CA GLN A 31 -0.25 -3.70 11.62
C GLN A 31 -0.90 -3.46 10.26
N LEU A 32 -1.57 -2.34 10.08
CA LEU A 32 -2.15 -1.94 8.81
C LEU A 32 -1.08 -1.78 7.73
N HIS A 33 0.03 -1.09 8.05
CA HIS A 33 1.18 -0.94 7.16
C HIS A 33 1.72 -2.31 6.71
N ARG A 34 1.95 -3.22 7.66
CA ARG A 34 2.40 -4.58 7.35
C ARG A 34 1.40 -5.32 6.47
N ARG A 35 0.10 -5.21 6.75
CA ARG A 35 -0.93 -5.94 5.99
C ARG A 35 -1.09 -5.43 4.57
N VAL A 36 -1.10 -4.11 4.37
CA VAL A 36 -1.19 -3.48 3.05
C VAL A 36 0.01 -3.86 2.19
N LEU A 37 1.22 -3.81 2.75
CA LEU A 37 2.42 -4.27 2.05
C LEU A 37 2.33 -5.76 1.68
N GLN A 38 1.89 -6.62 2.61
CA GLN A 38 1.77 -8.05 2.34
C GLN A 38 0.75 -8.36 1.24
N GLU A 39 -0.42 -7.71 1.26
CA GLU A 39 -1.44 -7.92 0.22
C GLU A 39 -1.02 -7.30 -1.13
N TYR A 40 -0.26 -6.20 -1.13
CA TYR A 40 0.29 -5.63 -2.36
C TYR A 40 1.40 -6.50 -2.96
N VAL A 41 2.30 -7.04 -2.14
CA VAL A 41 3.45 -7.85 -2.58
C VAL A 41 3.07 -9.29 -2.92
N ARG A 42 2.04 -9.86 -2.27
CA ARG A 42 1.62 -11.26 -2.48
C ARG A 42 1.29 -11.60 -3.94
N PRO A 43 0.54 -10.80 -4.71
CA PRO A 43 0.33 -11.03 -6.15
C PRO A 43 1.63 -11.01 -6.95
N LEU A 44 2.58 -10.16 -6.57
CA LEU A 44 3.89 -10.06 -7.21
C LEU A 44 4.68 -11.37 -7.03
N LEU A 45 4.66 -11.92 -5.82
CA LEU A 45 5.36 -13.16 -5.46
C LEU A 45 4.66 -14.43 -5.94
N ARG A 46 3.34 -14.41 -6.14
CA ARG A 46 2.56 -15.58 -6.61
C ARG A 46 2.66 -15.82 -8.13
N GLY A 47 3.67 -15.28 -8.80
CA GLY A 47 3.90 -15.52 -10.22
C GLY A 47 2.82 -14.95 -11.15
N ARG A 48 1.94 -14.07 -10.65
CA ARG A 48 0.88 -13.45 -11.48
C ARG A 48 1.41 -12.33 -12.38
N MET A 49 2.69 -11.96 -12.26
CA MET A 49 3.36 -10.98 -13.12
C MET A 49 4.05 -11.67 -14.29
N LEU A 50 3.28 -12.01 -15.33
CA LEU A 50 3.84 -12.48 -16.58
C LEU A 50 4.29 -11.30 -17.44
N CYS A 51 5.60 -11.05 -17.50
CA CYS A 51 6.18 -10.06 -18.39
C CYS A 51 6.82 -10.73 -19.60
N THR A 52 6.15 -10.66 -20.75
CA THR A 52 6.60 -11.31 -22.01
C THR A 52 7.62 -10.49 -22.80
N SER A 53 7.90 -9.24 -22.41
CA SER A 53 8.88 -8.37 -23.10
C SER A 53 9.62 -7.45 -22.15
N ALA A 54 10.80 -6.97 -22.57
CA ALA A 54 11.57 -5.96 -21.84
C ALA A 54 10.74 -4.67 -21.62
N LYS A 55 9.93 -4.27 -22.61
CA LYS A 55 9.02 -3.12 -22.51
C LYS A 55 7.91 -3.34 -21.48
N ALA A 56 7.38 -4.56 -21.35
CA ALA A 56 6.43 -4.91 -20.30
C ALA A 56 7.08 -4.85 -18.91
N ARG A 57 8.30 -5.39 -18.76
CA ARG A 57 9.08 -5.32 -17.51
C ARG A 57 9.34 -3.88 -17.07
N ALA A 58 9.79 -3.02 -17.98
CA ALA A 58 10.09 -1.62 -17.66
C ALA A 58 8.85 -0.83 -17.20
N ARG A 59 7.70 -1.03 -17.88
CA ARG A 59 6.44 -0.39 -17.48
C ARG A 59 5.94 -0.86 -16.12
N LEU A 60 6.03 -2.17 -15.87
CA LEU A 60 5.65 -2.74 -14.57
C LEU A 60 6.56 -2.23 -13.45
N ALA A 61 7.87 -2.19 -13.66
CA ALA A 61 8.81 -1.65 -12.68
C ALA A 61 8.54 -0.17 -12.37
N ALA A 62 8.26 0.65 -13.40
CA ALA A 62 7.89 2.05 -13.21
C ALA A 62 6.59 2.20 -12.41
N ARG A 63 5.58 1.38 -12.72
CA ARG A 63 4.31 1.36 -11.99
C ARG A 63 4.50 0.96 -10.53
N MET A 64 5.26 -0.10 -10.26
CA MET A 64 5.57 -0.54 -8.90
C MET A 64 6.32 0.52 -8.11
N ALA A 65 7.25 1.24 -8.75
CA ALA A 65 7.97 2.34 -8.09
C ALA A 65 7.03 3.51 -7.74
N GLN A 66 6.06 3.82 -8.61
CA GLN A 66 5.04 4.83 -8.32
C GLN A 66 4.12 4.41 -7.17
N ASP A 67 3.61 3.18 -7.22
CA ASP A 67 2.74 2.63 -6.18
C ASP A 67 3.47 2.61 -4.81
N ALA A 68 4.74 2.24 -4.79
CA ALA A 68 5.57 2.28 -3.58
C ALA A 68 5.71 3.71 -3.01
N ARG A 69 5.87 4.72 -3.86
CA ARG A 69 5.90 6.12 -3.43
C ARG A 69 4.56 6.58 -2.84
N GLN A 70 3.43 6.21 -3.47
CA GLN A 70 2.11 6.53 -2.93
C GLN A 70 1.88 5.89 -1.56
N LEU A 71 2.28 4.63 -1.37
CA LEU A 71 2.18 3.95 -0.07
C LEU A 71 3.07 4.61 0.99
N GLN A 72 4.32 4.96 0.66
CA GLN A 72 5.20 5.70 1.58
C GLN A 72 4.59 7.04 2.00
N GLN A 73 4.03 7.78 1.05
CA GLN A 73 3.35 9.05 1.34
C GLN A 73 2.13 8.86 2.24
N LEU A 74 1.32 7.83 2.00
CA LEU A 74 0.16 7.50 2.84
C LEU A 74 0.58 7.25 4.29
N PHE A 75 1.53 6.33 4.53
CA PHE A 75 1.96 5.99 5.88
C PHE A 75 2.77 7.09 6.58
N SER A 76 3.41 7.99 5.84
CA SER A 76 4.05 9.17 6.44
C SER A 76 3.07 10.20 7.02
N ARG A 77 1.79 10.13 6.61
CA ARG A 77 0.72 11.04 7.04
C ARG A 77 -0.21 10.44 8.11
N LEU A 78 -0.06 9.14 8.39
CA LEU A 78 -0.87 8.35 9.32
C LEU A 78 -0.18 8.25 10.68
#